data_AF-A0AA35W885-F1
#
_entry.id   AF-A0AA35W885-F1
#
_cell.length_a   1.000
_cell.length_b   1.000
_cell.length_c   1.000
_cell.angle_alpha   90.00
_cell.angle_beta   90.00
_cell.angle_gamma   90.00
#
_symmetry.space_group_name_H-M   'P 1'
#
loop_
_entity.id
_entity.type
_entity.pdbx_description
1 polymer ?
#
loop_
_entity_poly.entity_id
_entity_poly.type
_entity_poly.pdbx_seq_one_letter_code
_entity_poly.pdbx_strand_id
1 'polypeptide(L)'
;MLVKAVLDKSEGKGLGVFADQFIPANTKIAEISGESKYFNEEEALAYLESLPSDEERVYWLAHVYAYKDKIALDPYDLLMFNHSFSPNTMTVVKDYNDAYTNGLRDILKGEELTDDYNTYPHLPFLDKLMEQHGIVEDYCNKK
;
A
#
# COMPACT_ATOMS: atom_id res chain seq x y z
N MET A 1 -0.45 -12.26 7.21
CA MET A 1 -0.15 -11.77 8.58
C MET A 1 0.46 -12.88 9.43
N LEU A 2 1.55 -12.58 10.15
CA LEU A 2 2.23 -13.49 11.09
C LEU A 2 1.98 -13.11 12.56
N VAL A 3 1.46 -11.91 12.80
CA VAL A 3 1.07 -11.39 14.12
C VAL A 3 -0.45 -11.24 14.22
N LYS A 4 -0.98 -11.18 15.45
CA LYS A 4 -2.39 -10.86 15.69
C LYS A 4 -2.65 -9.38 15.42
N ALA A 5 -3.60 -9.12 14.55
CA ALA A 5 -4.05 -7.79 14.21
C ALA A 5 -5.56 -7.79 13.97
N VAL A 6 -6.17 -6.61 14.05
CA VAL A 6 -7.59 -6.37 13.78
C VAL A 6 -7.75 -5.20 12.82
N LEU A 7 -8.83 -5.22 12.04
CA LEU A 7 -9.25 -4.06 11.27
C LEU A 7 -10.10 -3.16 12.15
N ASP A 8 -9.80 -1.86 12.16
CA ASP A 8 -10.60 -0.85 12.85
C ASP A 8 -10.55 0.48 12.07
N LYS A 9 -11.30 1.48 12.53
CA LYS A 9 -11.32 2.82 11.92
C LYS A 9 -9.98 3.53 12.15
N SER A 10 -9.32 3.89 11.05
CA SER A 10 -8.17 4.80 11.05
C SER A 10 -8.62 6.26 11.04
N GLU A 11 -7.86 7.13 11.71
CA GLU A 11 -8.19 8.55 11.82
C GLU A 11 -7.97 9.26 10.49
N GLY A 12 -9.07 9.60 9.81
CA GLY A 12 -9.03 10.33 8.53
C GLY A 12 -8.63 9.48 7.31
N LYS A 13 -8.39 8.17 7.48
CA LYS A 13 -7.90 7.26 6.42
C LYS A 13 -8.81 6.05 6.17
N GLY A 14 -10.02 6.06 6.73
CA GLY A 14 -10.97 4.96 6.54
C GLY A 14 -10.69 3.80 7.49
N LEU A 15 -10.34 2.63 6.95
CA LEU A 15 -9.95 1.45 7.72
C LEU A 15 -8.43 1.40 7.88
N GLY A 16 -7.96 0.85 8.99
CA GLY A 16 -6.54 0.58 9.24
C GLY A 16 -6.35 -0.77 9.94
N VAL A 17 -5.10 -1.22 9.99
CA VAL A 17 -4.73 -2.45 10.70
C VAL A 17 -4.09 -2.11 12.03
N PHE A 18 -4.59 -2.70 13.11
CA PHE A 18 -4.15 -2.43 14.47
C PHE A 18 -3.58 -3.68 15.13
N ALA A 19 -2.48 -3.53 15.87
CA ALA A 19 -1.87 -4.62 16.61
C ALA A 19 -2.79 -5.13 17.73
N ASP A 20 -3.11 -6.43 17.76
CA ASP A 20 -3.93 -7.04 18.83
C ASP A 20 -3.07 -7.68 19.94
N GLN A 21 -1.76 -7.49 19.85
CA GLN A 21 -0.76 -7.96 20.80
C GLN A 21 0.45 -7.01 20.83
N PHE A 22 1.29 -7.14 21.86
CA PHE A 22 2.63 -6.55 21.83
C PHE A 22 3.49 -7.22 20.75
N ILE A 23 4.21 -6.43 19.97
CA ILE A 23 5.11 -6.90 18.92
C ILE A 23 6.50 -6.29 19.20
N PRO A 24 7.52 -7.12 19.49
CA PRO A 24 8.89 -6.62 19.67
C PRO A 24 9.48 -6.00 18.41
N ALA A 25 10.41 -5.07 18.57
CA ALA A 25 11.18 -4.49 17.46
C ALA A 25 11.83 -5.56 16.58
N ASN A 26 11.92 -5.29 15.27
CA ASN A 26 12.47 -6.19 14.25
C ASN A 26 11.72 -7.52 14.08
N THR A 27 10.49 -7.62 14.60
CA THR A 27 9.63 -8.79 14.35
C THR A 27 9.11 -8.74 12.92
N LYS A 28 9.14 -9.88 12.22
CA LYS A 28 8.44 -10.04 10.95
C LYS A 28 6.94 -10.09 11.20
N ILE A 29 6.24 -9.06 10.72
CA ILE A 29 4.80 -8.83 10.95
C ILE A 29 3.97 -9.58 9.92
N ALA A 30 4.43 -9.61 8.67
CA ALA A 30 3.70 -10.24 7.59
C ALA A 30 4.63 -10.75 6.49
N GLU A 31 4.14 -11.77 5.80
CA GLU A 31 4.65 -12.20 4.50
C GLU A 31 3.52 -11.95 3.50
N ILE A 32 3.90 -11.41 2.35
CA ILE A 32 3.01 -11.10 1.25
C ILE A 32 3.42 -12.07 0.14
N SER A 33 2.56 -13.06 -0.05
CA SER A 33 2.70 -14.08 -1.07
C SER A 33 1.41 -14.13 -1.86
N GLY A 34 1.49 -14.02 -3.17
CA GLY A 34 0.35 -14.00 -4.07
C GLY A 34 0.82 -13.57 -5.44
N GLU A 35 0.05 -13.89 -6.47
CA GLU A 35 0.34 -13.39 -7.81
C GLU A 35 -0.28 -11.99 -7.96
N SER A 36 0.57 -10.97 -7.98
CA SER A 36 0.15 -9.63 -8.34
C SER A 36 -0.09 -9.53 -9.84
N LYS A 37 -1.01 -8.65 -10.22
CA LYS A 37 -1.19 -8.29 -11.63
C LYS A 37 -0.26 -7.14 -11.97
N TYR A 38 0.34 -7.20 -13.14
CA TYR A 38 1.20 -6.14 -13.65
C TYR A 38 0.64 -5.60 -14.95
N PHE A 39 0.65 -4.29 -15.05
CA PHE A 39 0.18 -3.56 -16.22
C PHE A 39 1.34 -2.71 -16.74
N ASN A 40 1.64 -2.86 -18.03
CA ASN A 40 2.34 -1.80 -18.74
C ASN A 40 1.40 -0.59 -18.98
N GLU A 41 1.92 0.49 -19.56
CA GLU A 41 1.14 1.71 -19.82
C GLU A 41 -0.13 1.46 -20.68
N GLU A 42 -0.02 0.70 -21.77
CA GLU A 42 -1.15 0.38 -22.65
C GLU A 42 -2.21 -0.48 -21.93
N GLU A 43 -1.77 -1.51 -21.20
CA GLU A 43 -2.65 -2.39 -20.42
C GLU A 43 -3.37 -1.64 -19.30
N ALA A 44 -2.69 -0.70 -18.64
CA ALA A 44 -3.25 0.11 -17.57
C ALA A 44 -4.33 1.06 -18.10
N LEU A 45 -4.08 1.72 -19.25
CA LEU A 45 -5.07 2.58 -19.91
C LEU A 45 -6.29 1.78 -20.34
N ALA A 46 -6.09 0.63 -21.00
CA ALA A 46 -7.20 -0.23 -21.41
C ALA A 46 -8.02 -0.73 -20.21
N TYR A 47 -7.36 -1.06 -19.10
CA TYR A 47 -8.03 -1.45 -17.87
C TYR A 47 -8.85 -0.29 -17.27
N LEU A 48 -8.28 0.90 -17.16
CA LEU A 48 -8.96 2.10 -16.67
C LEU A 48 -10.20 2.46 -17.51
N GLU A 49 -10.11 2.37 -18.83
CA GLU A 49 -11.23 2.60 -19.75
C GLU A 49 -12.34 1.56 -19.59
N SER A 50 -11.98 0.33 -19.20
CA SER A 50 -12.95 -0.75 -18.97
C SER A 50 -13.74 -0.59 -17.68
N LEU A 51 -13.27 0.23 -16.73
CA LEU A 51 -13.95 0.43 -15.46
C LEU A 51 -15.25 1.23 -15.65
N PRO A 52 -16.38 0.81 -15.02
CA PRO A 52 -17.71 1.37 -15.30
C PRO A 52 -17.90 2.83 -14.89
N SER A 53 -17.15 3.30 -13.89
CA SER A 53 -17.40 4.59 -13.23
C SER A 53 -16.10 5.30 -12.85
N ASP A 54 -16.19 6.62 -12.66
CA ASP A 54 -15.06 7.42 -12.15
C ASP A 54 -14.68 6.98 -10.73
N GLU A 55 -15.64 6.57 -9.91
CA GLU A 55 -15.39 6.04 -8.57
C GLU A 55 -14.55 4.76 -8.60
N GLU A 56 -14.85 3.83 -9.51
CA GLU A 56 -14.05 2.61 -9.68
C GLU A 56 -12.65 2.89 -10.24
N ARG A 57 -12.50 3.88 -11.14
CA ARG A 57 -11.18 4.32 -11.64
C ARG A 57 -10.33 4.89 -10.52
N VAL A 58 -10.92 5.78 -9.73
CA VAL A 58 -10.26 6.39 -8.56
C VAL A 58 -9.89 5.31 -7.54
N TYR A 59 -10.81 4.39 -7.26
CA TYR A 59 -10.56 3.27 -6.36
C TYR A 59 -9.37 2.43 -6.84
N TRP A 60 -9.38 2.00 -8.11
CA TRP A 60 -8.28 1.20 -8.64
C TRP A 60 -6.94 1.93 -8.59
N LEU A 61 -6.90 3.19 -9.01
CA LEU A 61 -5.68 4.00 -8.98
C LEU A 61 -5.13 4.18 -7.56
N ALA A 62 -5.99 4.28 -6.55
CA ALA A 62 -5.61 4.41 -5.14
C ALA A 62 -5.11 3.08 -4.51
N HIS A 63 -5.22 1.95 -5.22
CA HIS A 63 -4.84 0.62 -4.73
C HIS A 63 -3.76 -0.06 -5.60
N VAL A 64 -3.15 0.70 -6.51
CA VAL A 64 -2.01 0.24 -7.31
C VAL A 64 -0.76 1.00 -6.94
N TYR A 65 0.39 0.39 -7.17
CA TYR A 65 1.69 0.98 -6.87
C TYR A 65 2.67 0.75 -8.01
N ALA A 66 3.73 1.56 -8.07
CA ALA A 66 4.77 1.39 -9.06
C ALA A 66 5.73 0.27 -8.65
N TYR A 67 6.04 -0.62 -9.59
CA TYR A 67 7.06 -1.64 -9.42
C TYR A 67 7.89 -1.77 -10.70
N LYS A 68 9.17 -1.41 -10.61
CA LYS A 68 10.07 -1.29 -11.77
C LYS A 68 9.46 -0.35 -12.82
N ASP A 69 9.18 -0.87 -14.01
CA ASP A 69 8.59 -0.17 -15.16
C ASP A 69 7.09 -0.44 -15.35
N LYS A 70 6.42 -1.01 -14.33
CA LYS A 70 5.02 -1.43 -14.40
C LYS A 70 4.19 -0.88 -13.24
N ILE A 71 2.88 -0.88 -13.44
CA ILE A 71 1.89 -0.71 -12.38
C ILE A 71 1.57 -2.10 -11.82
N ALA A 72 1.62 -2.25 -10.51
CA ALA A 72 1.31 -3.47 -9.80
C ALA A 72 -0.02 -3.33 -9.04
N LEU A 73 -0.85 -4.36 -9.12
CA LEU A 73 -2.05 -4.53 -8.30
C LEU A 73 -1.90 -5.82 -7.50
N ASP A 74 -1.84 -5.68 -6.18
CA ASP A 74 -1.72 -6.82 -5.30
C ASP A 74 -3.10 -7.44 -4.97
N PRO A 75 -3.18 -8.77 -4.86
CA PRO A 75 -4.43 -9.44 -4.51
C PRO A 75 -4.90 -9.17 -3.07
N TYR A 76 -4.03 -8.61 -2.23
CA TYR A 76 -4.28 -8.35 -0.81
C TYR A 76 -4.06 -6.90 -0.40
N ASP A 77 -3.93 -5.98 -1.37
CA ASP A 77 -3.73 -4.55 -1.10
C ASP A 77 -2.65 -4.31 -0.03
N LEU A 78 -1.52 -5.02 -0.21
CA LEU A 78 -0.32 -5.06 0.65
C LEU A 78 -0.57 -5.12 2.18
N LEU A 79 -1.73 -5.62 2.63
CA LEU A 79 -2.21 -5.76 4.03
C LEU A 79 -3.07 -4.61 4.57
N MET A 80 -3.45 -3.60 3.78
CA MET A 80 -4.23 -2.42 4.21
C MET A 80 -3.52 -1.53 5.25
N PHE A 81 -2.19 -1.50 5.25
CA PHE A 81 -1.41 -0.67 6.18
C PHE A 81 -1.40 0.77 5.68
N ASN A 82 -2.03 1.69 6.39
CA ASN A 82 -2.07 3.09 5.97
C ASN A 82 -0.68 3.75 5.97
N HIS A 83 -0.55 4.81 5.17
CA HIS A 83 0.65 5.64 5.15
C HIS A 83 0.89 6.37 6.49
N SER A 84 2.16 6.55 6.88
CA SER A 84 2.63 7.49 7.90
C SER A 84 4.06 7.98 7.58
N PHE A 85 4.35 9.27 7.82
CA PHE A 85 5.72 9.82 7.78
C PHE A 85 6.59 9.42 8.99
N SER A 86 6.00 8.75 9.97
CA SER A 86 6.70 8.16 11.11
C SER A 86 6.17 6.74 11.32
N PRO A 87 6.43 5.85 10.34
CA PRO A 87 5.85 4.52 10.36
C PRO A 87 6.45 3.68 11.49
N ASN A 88 5.71 2.69 11.94
CA ASN A 88 6.20 1.68 12.88
C ASN A 88 6.51 0.34 12.19
N THR A 89 6.22 0.23 10.89
CA THR A 89 6.57 -0.91 10.05
C THR A 89 7.32 -0.45 8.80
N MET A 90 7.92 -1.42 8.10
CA MET A 90 8.54 -1.20 6.79
C MET A 90 8.35 -2.45 5.94
N THR A 91 7.79 -2.29 4.75
CA THR A 91 7.66 -3.36 3.76
C THR A 91 8.90 -3.42 2.88
N VAL A 92 9.46 -4.62 2.78
CA VAL A 92 10.61 -4.92 1.92
C VAL A 92 10.13 -5.82 0.79
N VAL A 93 10.15 -5.29 -0.43
CA VAL A 93 9.85 -6.04 -1.65
C VAL A 93 11.13 -6.64 -2.20
N LYS A 94 11.26 -7.97 -2.18
CA LYS A 94 12.42 -8.69 -2.74
C LYS A 94 12.24 -8.99 -4.22
N ASP A 95 11.05 -9.45 -4.59
CA ASP A 95 10.68 -9.75 -5.97
C ASP A 95 9.16 -9.59 -6.17
N TYR A 96 8.70 -9.75 -7.40
CA TYR A 96 7.30 -9.62 -7.83
C TYR A 96 6.28 -10.27 -6.87
N ASN A 97 6.56 -11.49 -6.39
CA ASN A 97 5.65 -12.26 -5.52
C ASN A 97 6.24 -12.54 -4.13
N ASP A 98 7.29 -11.81 -3.73
CA ASP A 98 7.96 -11.99 -2.43
C ASP A 98 8.22 -10.63 -1.78
N ALA A 99 7.34 -10.28 -0.85
CA ALA A 99 7.54 -9.14 0.04
C ALA A 99 7.24 -9.55 1.48
N TYR A 100 7.84 -8.83 2.43
CA TYR A 100 7.56 -9.02 3.85
C TYR A 100 7.63 -7.68 4.57
N THR A 101 6.86 -7.58 5.65
CA THR A 101 6.79 -6.38 6.47
C THR A 101 7.40 -6.66 7.83
N ASN A 102 8.31 -5.78 8.28
CA ASN A 102 8.97 -5.85 9.59
C ASN A 102 8.56 -4.68 10.48
N GLY A 103 8.51 -4.90 11.79
CA GLY A 103 8.40 -3.83 12.78
C GLY A 103 9.72 -3.08 12.95
N LEU A 104 9.66 -1.75 12.92
CA LEU A 104 10.83 -0.86 13.07
C LEU A 104 11.20 -0.57 14.54
N ARG A 105 10.24 -0.77 15.44
CA ARG A 105 10.35 -0.57 16.90
C ARG A 105 9.39 -1.51 17.61
N ASP A 106 9.40 -1.48 18.94
CA ASP A 106 8.34 -2.10 19.72
C ASP A 106 6.99 -1.45 19.37
N ILE A 107 5.96 -2.28 19.18
CA ILE A 107 4.59 -1.88 18.87
C ILE A 107 3.67 -2.42 19.96
N LEU A 108 2.95 -1.52 20.62
CA LEU A 108 2.01 -1.87 21.67
C LEU A 108 0.68 -2.36 21.07
N LYS A 109 -0.04 -3.17 21.83
CA LYS A 109 -1.43 -3.55 21.50
C LYS A 109 -2.27 -2.28 21.35
N GLY A 110 -3.01 -2.18 20.26
CA GLY A 110 -3.88 -1.06 19.91
C GLY A 110 -3.21 0.01 19.04
N GLU A 111 -1.91 -0.06 18.76
CA GLU A 111 -1.27 0.82 17.79
C GLU A 111 -1.64 0.41 16.34
N GLU A 112 -1.86 1.41 15.48
CA GLU A 112 -2.03 1.19 14.04
C GLU A 112 -0.68 0.82 13.40
N LEU A 113 -0.68 -0.22 12.57
CA LEU A 113 0.45 -0.62 11.75
C LEU A 113 0.46 0.25 10.49
N THR A 114 1.54 1.01 10.31
CA THR A 114 1.66 1.98 9.22
C THR A 114 2.99 1.84 8.50
N ASP A 115 3.02 2.24 7.23
CA ASP A 115 4.20 2.19 6.36
C ASP A 115 4.48 3.57 5.72
N ASP A 116 5.69 3.80 5.21
CA ASP A 116 6.02 5.03 4.49
C ASP A 116 5.99 4.80 2.98
N TYR A 117 4.89 5.24 2.35
CA TYR A 117 4.67 5.06 0.93
C TYR A 117 5.67 5.88 0.07
N ASN A 118 6.36 6.88 0.65
CA ASN A 118 7.43 7.60 -0.07
C ASN A 118 8.66 6.74 -0.33
N THR A 119 8.77 5.60 0.34
CA THR A 119 9.87 4.65 0.10
C THR A 119 9.65 3.80 -1.15
N TYR A 120 8.43 3.80 -1.69
CA TYR A 120 8.11 3.06 -2.91
C TYR A 120 8.60 3.80 -4.17
N PRO A 121 8.90 3.06 -5.25
CA PRO A 121 9.29 3.66 -6.52
C PRO A 121 8.23 4.64 -7.04
N HIS A 122 8.68 5.63 -7.81
CA HIS A 122 7.79 6.46 -8.61
C HIS A 122 7.78 5.98 -10.06
N LEU A 123 6.61 6.01 -10.69
CA LEU A 123 6.44 5.78 -12.11
C LEU A 123 5.74 7.01 -12.70
N PRO A 124 6.45 7.86 -13.48
CA PRO A 124 5.90 9.13 -13.95
C PRO A 124 4.56 9.03 -14.68
N PHE A 125 4.32 7.92 -15.37
CA PHE A 125 3.04 7.62 -15.99
C PHE A 125 1.91 7.41 -14.96
N LEU A 126 2.15 6.61 -13.92
CA LEU A 126 1.19 6.39 -12.84
C LEU A 126 0.92 7.70 -12.07
N ASP A 127 1.97 8.45 -11.75
CA ASP A 127 1.86 9.75 -11.07
C ASP A 127 0.94 10.71 -11.85
N LYS A 128 1.10 10.76 -13.18
CA LYS A 128 0.26 11.56 -14.06
C LYS A 128 -1.19 11.07 -14.09
N LEU A 129 -1.43 9.76 -14.11
CA LEU A 129 -2.79 9.20 -14.06
C LEU A 129 -3.48 9.56 -12.75
N MET A 130 -2.78 9.44 -11.61
CA MET A 130 -3.30 9.82 -10.30
C MET A 130 -3.67 11.31 -10.26
N GLU A 131 -2.78 12.19 -10.75
CA GLU A 131 -3.05 13.64 -10.83
C GLU A 131 -4.29 13.94 -11.69
N GLN A 132 -4.41 13.31 -12.86
CA GLN A 132 -5.55 13.50 -13.77
C GLN A 132 -6.90 13.10 -13.16
N HIS A 133 -6.90 12.14 -12.24
CA HIS A 133 -8.10 11.67 -11.54
C HIS A 133 -8.31 12.32 -10.17
N GLY A 134 -7.52 13.36 -9.85
CA GLY A 134 -7.64 14.11 -8.60
C GLY A 134 -7.23 13.31 -7.35
N ILE A 135 -6.43 12.26 -7.53
CA ILE A 135 -5.89 11.46 -6.43
C ILE A 135 -4.71 12.23 -5.87
N VAL A 136 -4.97 12.89 -4.74
CA VAL A 136 -3.96 13.59 -3.97
C VAL A 136 -3.69 12.76 -2.73
N GLU A 137 -2.76 11.82 -2.84
CA GLU A 137 -2.36 11.04 -1.67
C GLU A 137 -1.59 11.94 -0.69
N ASP A 138 -1.74 11.65 0.61
CA ASP A 138 -1.16 12.46 1.69
C ASP A 138 0.37 12.47 1.66
N TYR A 139 1.01 11.49 1.03
CA TYR A 139 2.46 11.46 0.77
C TYR A 139 2.90 12.15 -0.53
N CYS A 140 2.02 12.33 -1.52
CA CYS A 140 2.36 13.04 -2.76
C CYS A 140 2.60 14.55 -2.50
N ASN A 141 2.00 15.08 -1.43
CA ASN A 141 2.22 16.46 -0.98
C ASN A 141 3.50 16.57 -0.15
N LYS A 142 4.64 16.65 -0.83
CA LYS A 142 5.89 17.15 -0.23
C LYS A 142 5.64 18.54 0.36
N LYS A 143 5.67 18.67 1.69
CA LYS A 143 5.92 19.94 2.37
C LYS A 143 7.32 19.93 2.94
#